data_AF-A0A8I6XV51-F1
#
_entry.id   AF-A0A8I6XV51-F1
#
_cell.length_a   1.000
_cell.length_b   1.000
_cell.length_c   1.000
_cell.angle_alpha   90.00
_cell.angle_beta   90.00
_cell.angle_gamma   90.00
#
_symmetry.space_group_name_H-M   'P 1'
#
loop_
_entity.id
_entity.type
_entity.pdbx_description
1 polymer ?
#
loop_
_entity_poly.entity_id
_entity_poly.type
_entity_poly.pdbx_seq_one_letter_code
_entity_poly.pdbx_strand_id
1 'polypeptide(L)'
;MDIPLPGGGGEVSEDYSPAATVVPFNPPLPLLRAPVPSSSSASTDPMPVLAFRDAASWRAAWEAAEASLFSQCEAGARSGCSITATRKCKPPWWKGLFGGATTDYQERERCEEREMASCLESAKEACIKFSKQKCDAPFRDARIASEGLLENTNFDVWNAGCNKTASGPLSVANSHYSSNPALGGTNYKGSDLLDSLASQDNSKSE
;
A
#
# COMPACT_ATOMS: atom_id res chain seq x y z
N MET A 1 -7.63 17.33 -64.17
CA MET A 1 -7.52 16.06 -63.43
C MET A 1 -6.05 15.85 -63.22
N ASP A 2 -5.55 16.39 -62.13
CA ASP A 2 -4.14 16.37 -61.77
C ASP A 2 -3.96 15.27 -60.72
N ILE A 3 -3.19 14.25 -61.07
CA ILE A 3 -2.87 13.13 -60.20
C ILE A 3 -1.56 13.49 -59.48
N PRO A 4 -1.54 13.70 -58.16
CA PRO A 4 -0.29 13.92 -57.44
C PRO A 4 0.44 12.58 -57.27
N LEU A 5 1.72 12.56 -57.66
CA LEU A 5 2.65 11.46 -57.38
C LEU A 5 2.96 11.38 -55.87
N PRO A 6 3.14 10.18 -55.29
CA PRO A 6 3.57 10.04 -53.91
C PRO A 6 5.09 10.28 -53.84
N GLY A 7 5.48 11.55 -53.68
CA GLY A 7 6.83 11.95 -53.34
C GLY A 7 6.87 12.44 -51.90
N GLY A 8 7.44 11.62 -51.01
CA GLY A 8 7.56 11.98 -49.60
C GLY A 8 8.04 10.83 -48.74
N GLY A 9 9.13 10.17 -49.15
CA GLY A 9 9.92 9.37 -48.23
C GLY A 9 10.50 10.32 -47.19
N GLY A 10 9.79 10.52 -46.08
CA GLY A 10 10.40 11.10 -44.89
C GLY A 10 11.52 10.16 -44.47
N GLU A 11 12.76 10.62 -44.57
CA GLU A 11 13.86 10.00 -43.83
C GLU A 11 13.43 10.00 -42.36
N VAL A 12 13.02 8.83 -41.87
CA VAL A 12 12.96 8.58 -40.44
C VAL A 12 14.42 8.53 -40.02
N SER A 13 14.96 9.68 -39.61
CA SER A 13 16.27 9.74 -38.97
C SER A 13 16.15 8.90 -37.71
N GLU A 14 16.67 7.68 -37.74
CA GLU A 14 16.68 6.80 -36.58
C GLU A 14 17.48 7.51 -35.47
N ASP A 15 16.83 7.74 -34.33
CA ASP A 15 17.45 8.41 -33.20
C ASP A 15 18.43 7.44 -32.50
N TYR A 16 19.70 7.51 -32.90
CA TYR A 16 20.81 6.76 -32.30
C TYR A 16 21.41 7.46 -31.07
N SER A 17 20.72 8.42 -30.47
CA SER A 17 21.19 9.08 -29.25
C SER A 17 21.36 8.08 -28.10
N PRO A 18 22.36 8.24 -27.21
CA PRO A 18 22.47 7.45 -25.99
C PRO A 18 21.17 7.45 -25.18
N ALA A 19 20.40 8.55 -25.20
CA ALA A 19 19.10 8.62 -24.53
C ALA A 19 18.07 7.61 -25.08
N ALA A 20 18.19 7.19 -26.34
CA ALA A 20 17.33 6.20 -26.97
C ALA A 20 17.70 4.74 -26.59
N THR A 21 18.92 4.53 -26.07
CA THR A 21 19.41 3.19 -25.67
C THR A 21 19.56 3.04 -24.14
N VAL A 22 19.53 4.14 -23.40
CA VAL A 22 19.58 4.13 -21.94
C VAL A 22 18.19 3.82 -21.40
N VAL A 23 18.04 2.64 -20.80
CA VAL A 23 16.91 2.34 -19.93
C VAL A 23 17.23 2.96 -18.57
N PRO A 24 16.56 4.06 -18.16
CA PRO A 24 16.78 4.62 -16.83
C PRO A 24 16.33 3.60 -15.79
N PHE A 25 17.23 3.25 -14.88
CA PHE A 25 16.81 2.55 -13.68
C PHE A 25 15.92 3.49 -12.87
N ASN A 26 14.84 2.94 -12.31
CA ASN A 26 14.10 3.67 -11.30
C ASN A 26 15.08 4.06 -10.18
N PRO A 27 15.06 5.33 -9.73
CA PRO A 27 15.87 5.72 -8.59
C PRO A 27 15.54 4.81 -7.40
N PRO A 28 16.52 4.50 -6.54
CA PRO A 28 16.28 3.64 -5.39
C PRO A 28 15.16 4.25 -4.55
N LEU A 29 14.19 3.41 -4.16
CA LEU A 29 13.15 3.85 -3.23
C LEU A 29 13.81 4.31 -1.94
N PRO A 30 13.51 5.52 -1.44
CA PRO A 30 14.09 5.99 -0.19
C PRO A 30 13.72 5.04 0.95
N LEU A 31 14.66 4.79 1.85
CA LEU A 31 14.43 3.89 2.98
C LEU A 31 13.28 4.43 3.84
N LEU A 32 12.26 3.60 4.06
CA LEU A 32 11.10 3.94 4.89
C LEU A 32 11.48 4.28 6.33
N ARG A 33 12.57 3.67 6.82
CA ARG A 33 13.09 3.90 8.16
C ARG A 33 14.59 4.12 8.10
N ALA A 34 15.08 5.04 8.93
CA ALA A 34 16.51 5.30 9.09
C ALA A 34 16.90 5.24 10.58
N PRO A 35 18.18 5.00 10.89
CA PRO A 35 18.65 5.04 12.27
C PRO A 35 18.43 6.41 12.90
N VAL A 36 17.87 6.49 14.10
CA VAL A 36 17.79 7.71 14.91
C VAL A 36 18.38 7.44 16.30
N PRO A 37 18.99 8.43 16.97
CA PRO A 37 19.51 8.25 18.32
C PRO A 37 18.41 7.74 19.25
N SER A 38 18.72 6.80 20.14
CA SER A 38 17.77 6.38 21.17
C SER A 38 17.66 7.44 22.26
N SER A 39 16.44 7.81 22.67
CA SER A 39 16.19 8.81 23.73
C SER A 39 16.75 8.41 25.11
N SER A 40 17.20 7.17 25.30
CA SER A 40 17.48 6.60 26.62
C SER A 40 18.78 5.80 26.69
N SER A 41 19.94 6.45 26.57
CA SER A 41 21.16 5.81 27.04
C SER A 41 22.05 6.75 27.83
N ALA A 42 22.23 6.42 29.12
CA ALA A 42 23.32 6.92 29.94
C ALA A 42 24.69 6.36 29.50
N SER A 43 24.74 5.56 28.42
CA SER A 43 25.97 5.07 27.80
C SER A 43 26.55 6.11 26.84
N THR A 44 27.88 6.15 26.77
CA THR A 44 28.66 7.03 25.90
C THR A 44 28.33 6.86 24.41
N ASP A 45 27.77 5.71 24.02
CA ASP A 45 27.24 5.43 22.67
C ASP A 45 25.84 4.79 22.74
N PRO A 46 24.75 5.53 22.46
CA PRO A 46 23.42 4.96 22.28
C PRO A 46 23.35 4.13 21.00
N MET A 47 22.87 2.89 21.08
CA MET A 47 22.50 2.14 19.87
C MET A 47 21.34 2.84 19.16
N PRO A 48 21.44 3.13 17.84
CA PRO A 48 20.39 3.81 17.13
C PRO A 48 19.21 2.86 16.87
N VAL A 49 18.00 3.44 16.80
CA VAL A 49 16.76 2.71 16.49
C VAL A 49 16.27 3.08 15.10
N LEU A 50 15.66 2.14 14.36
CA LEU A 50 15.10 2.46 13.06
C LEU A 50 13.74 3.15 13.22
N ALA A 51 13.63 4.37 12.74
CA ALA A 51 12.40 5.17 12.80
C ALA A 51 11.95 5.65 11.41
N PHE A 52 10.65 5.82 11.22
CA PHE A 52 10.11 6.59 10.11
C PHE A 52 10.51 8.07 10.23
N ARG A 53 10.55 8.76 9.10
CA ARG A 53 10.89 10.17 9.01
C ARG A 53 9.99 11.05 9.86
N ASP A 54 8.69 10.79 9.80
CA ASP A 54 7.65 11.61 10.43
C ASP A 54 6.34 10.82 10.51
N ALA A 55 5.33 11.40 11.16
CA ALA A 55 4.01 10.79 11.27
C ALA A 55 3.36 10.53 9.90
N ALA A 56 3.62 11.40 8.91
CA ALA A 56 3.01 11.31 7.59
C ALA A 56 3.53 10.10 6.80
N SER A 57 4.85 9.89 6.80
CA SER A 57 5.51 8.74 6.18
C SER A 57 5.16 7.43 6.89
N TRP A 58 5.05 7.42 8.22
CA TRP A 58 4.52 6.27 8.95
C TRP A 58 3.09 5.95 8.54
N ARG A 59 2.20 6.94 8.48
CA ARG A 59 0.78 6.75 8.10
C ARG A 59 0.64 6.28 6.66
N ALA A 60 1.35 6.89 5.72
CA ALA A 60 1.35 6.47 4.32
C ALA A 60 1.83 5.02 4.16
N ALA A 61 2.86 4.62 4.91
CA ALA A 61 3.34 3.24 4.90
C ALA A 61 2.34 2.27 5.55
N TRP A 62 1.65 2.66 6.63
CA TRP A 62 0.57 1.87 7.23
C TRP A 62 -0.56 1.63 6.22
N GLU A 63 -1.07 2.71 5.61
CA GLU A 63 -2.20 2.67 4.68
C GLU A 63 -1.85 1.85 3.42
N ALA A 64 -0.63 2.02 2.88
CA ALA A 64 -0.16 1.23 1.76
C ALA A 64 -0.05 -0.26 2.09
N ALA A 65 0.45 -0.60 3.29
CA ALA A 65 0.53 -1.98 3.74
C ALA A 65 -0.86 -2.59 3.96
N GLU A 66 -1.78 -1.85 4.59
CA GLU A 66 -3.16 -2.29 4.81
C GLU A 66 -3.90 -2.53 3.49
N ALA A 67 -3.77 -1.60 2.54
CA ALA A 67 -4.36 -1.73 1.20
C ALA A 67 -3.78 -2.93 0.43
N SER A 68 -2.46 -3.14 0.50
CA SER A 68 -1.80 -4.29 -0.13
C SER A 68 -2.28 -5.62 0.45
N LEU A 69 -2.36 -5.72 1.79
CA LEU A 69 -2.86 -6.92 2.48
C LEU A 69 -4.34 -7.18 2.18
N PHE A 70 -5.16 -6.13 2.13
CA PHE A 70 -6.56 -6.23 1.76
C PHE A 70 -6.70 -6.77 0.32
N SER A 71 -5.96 -6.19 -0.63
CA SER A 71 -5.98 -6.62 -2.04
C SER A 71 -5.55 -8.09 -2.22
N GLN A 72 -4.49 -8.51 -1.52
CA GLN A 72 -4.04 -9.91 -1.52
C GLN A 72 -5.09 -10.85 -0.92
N CYS A 73 -5.74 -10.43 0.18
CA CYS A 73 -6.83 -11.20 0.77
C CYS A 73 -8.01 -11.32 -0.20
N GLU A 74 -8.41 -10.23 -0.87
CA GLU A 74 -9.51 -10.25 -1.83
C GLU A 74 -9.20 -11.15 -3.04
N ALA A 75 -7.96 -11.13 -3.54
CA ALA A 75 -7.52 -12.05 -4.59
C ALA A 75 -7.59 -13.53 -4.14
N GLY A 76 -7.18 -13.81 -2.90
CA GLY A 76 -7.34 -15.14 -2.28
C GLY A 76 -8.81 -15.54 -2.13
N ALA A 77 -9.65 -14.61 -1.69
CA ALA A 77 -11.09 -14.80 -1.53
C ALA A 77 -11.77 -15.09 -2.87
N ARG A 78 -11.45 -14.35 -3.95
CA ARG A 78 -11.95 -14.63 -5.31
C ARG A 78 -11.65 -16.07 -5.74
N SER A 79 -10.45 -16.55 -5.46
CA SER A 79 -10.06 -17.94 -5.77
C SER A 79 -10.81 -18.96 -4.91
N GLY A 80 -10.96 -18.71 -3.62
CA GLY A 80 -11.72 -19.61 -2.72
C GLY A 80 -13.22 -19.62 -2.98
N CYS A 81 -13.79 -18.46 -3.31
CA CYS A 81 -15.20 -18.28 -3.62
C CYS A 81 -15.59 -18.93 -4.94
N SER A 82 -14.74 -18.87 -5.98
CA SER A 82 -15.01 -19.56 -7.25
C SER A 82 -15.08 -21.08 -7.09
N ILE A 83 -14.20 -21.65 -6.26
CA ILE A 83 -14.24 -23.08 -5.90
C ILE A 83 -15.52 -23.39 -5.11
N THR A 84 -15.89 -22.55 -4.16
CA THR A 84 -17.09 -22.74 -3.32
C THR A 84 -18.37 -22.67 -4.16
N ALA A 85 -18.49 -21.65 -5.01
CA ALA A 85 -19.60 -21.48 -5.95
C ALA A 85 -19.74 -22.69 -6.88
N THR A 86 -18.63 -23.13 -7.49
CA THR A 86 -18.60 -24.34 -8.33
C THR A 86 -19.11 -25.56 -7.57
N ARG A 87 -18.69 -25.75 -6.32
CA ARG A 87 -19.11 -26.91 -5.50
C ARG A 87 -20.58 -26.85 -5.10
N LYS A 88 -21.14 -25.65 -4.93
CA LYS A 88 -22.56 -25.43 -4.60
C LYS A 88 -23.47 -25.62 -5.80
N CYS A 89 -23.02 -25.21 -6.99
CA CYS A 89 -23.83 -25.17 -8.21
C CYS A 89 -23.65 -26.37 -9.14
N LYS A 90 -22.64 -27.21 -8.92
CA LYS A 90 -22.42 -28.43 -9.72
C LYS A 90 -23.56 -29.44 -9.48
N PRO A 91 -24.17 -30.00 -10.54
CA PRO A 91 -25.16 -31.05 -10.38
C PRO A 91 -24.54 -32.30 -9.74
N PRO A 92 -25.30 -33.05 -8.93
CA PRO A 92 -24.83 -34.31 -8.37
C PRO A 92 -24.36 -35.26 -9.47
N TRP A 93 -23.26 -35.97 -9.22
CA TRP A 93 -22.62 -36.85 -10.20
C TRP A 93 -23.55 -37.95 -10.74
N TRP A 94 -24.49 -38.43 -9.92
CA TRP A 94 -25.47 -39.46 -10.32
C TRP A 94 -26.45 -38.97 -11.40
N LYS A 95 -26.70 -37.66 -11.50
CA LYS A 95 -27.64 -37.08 -12.47
C LYS A 95 -27.17 -37.28 -13.91
N GLY A 96 -25.85 -37.33 -14.13
CA GLY A 96 -25.25 -37.66 -15.44
C GLY A 96 -25.17 -39.16 -15.74
N LEU A 97 -25.33 -40.03 -14.74
CA LEU A 97 -25.24 -41.49 -14.91
C LEU A 97 -26.58 -42.11 -15.34
N PHE A 98 -27.71 -41.51 -14.95
CA PHE A 98 -29.06 -42.01 -15.25
C PHE A 98 -29.76 -41.29 -16.41
N GLY A 99 -29.00 -40.67 -17.33
CA GLY A 99 -29.58 -40.03 -18.52
C GLY A 99 -30.47 -38.81 -18.22
N GLY A 100 -30.30 -38.17 -17.05
CA GLY A 100 -30.97 -36.91 -16.74
C GLY A 100 -30.49 -35.80 -17.68
N ALA A 101 -31.39 -34.85 -17.95
CA ALA A 101 -31.22 -33.73 -18.89
C ALA A 101 -29.79 -33.16 -18.95
N THR A 102 -29.35 -32.82 -20.17
CA THR A 102 -28.11 -32.07 -20.44
C THR A 102 -27.96 -30.95 -19.42
N THR A 103 -26.82 -30.89 -18.74
CA THR A 103 -26.54 -29.85 -17.75
C THR A 103 -26.92 -28.49 -18.31
N ASP A 104 -27.86 -27.79 -17.68
CA ASP A 104 -28.18 -26.42 -18.06
C ASP A 104 -27.02 -25.53 -17.61
N TYR A 105 -26.14 -25.23 -18.57
CA TYR A 105 -24.98 -24.38 -18.34
C TYR A 105 -25.38 -22.95 -17.97
N GLN A 106 -26.53 -22.47 -18.45
CA GLN A 106 -27.01 -21.12 -18.18
C GLN A 106 -27.54 -20.99 -16.74
N GLU A 107 -28.30 -21.98 -16.27
CA GLU A 107 -28.72 -22.02 -14.87
C GLU A 107 -27.54 -22.17 -13.91
N ARG A 108 -26.55 -22.97 -14.30
CA ARG A 108 -25.34 -23.16 -13.52
C ARG A 108 -24.52 -21.88 -13.42
N GLU A 109 -24.33 -21.17 -14.52
CA GLU A 109 -23.64 -19.86 -14.55
C GLU A 109 -24.33 -18.86 -13.62
N ARG A 110 -25.66 -18.71 -13.72
CA ARG A 110 -26.43 -17.82 -12.81
C ARG A 110 -26.31 -18.21 -11.34
N CYS A 111 -26.23 -19.50 -11.04
CA CYS A 111 -25.98 -19.99 -9.69
C CYS A 111 -24.57 -19.61 -9.23
N GLU A 112 -23.56 -19.89 -10.06
CA GLU A 112 -22.15 -19.63 -9.72
C GLU A 112 -21.90 -18.14 -9.52
N GLU A 113 -22.50 -17.26 -10.34
CA GLU A 113 -22.44 -15.80 -10.16
C GLU A 113 -23.04 -15.35 -8.81
N ARG A 114 -24.21 -15.87 -8.44
CA ARG A 114 -24.88 -15.52 -7.18
C ARG A 114 -24.06 -15.98 -5.96
N GLU A 115 -23.59 -17.23 -5.99
CA GLU A 115 -22.78 -17.80 -4.91
C GLU A 115 -21.43 -17.10 -4.79
N MET A 116 -20.81 -16.73 -5.92
CA MET A 116 -19.56 -15.97 -5.97
C MET A 116 -19.75 -14.58 -5.35
N ALA A 117 -20.78 -13.84 -5.75
CA ALA A 117 -21.06 -12.51 -5.23
C ALA A 117 -21.34 -12.54 -3.71
N SER A 118 -22.17 -13.48 -3.24
CA SER A 118 -22.46 -13.63 -1.82
C SER A 118 -21.22 -14.00 -1.00
N CYS A 119 -20.37 -14.89 -1.53
CA CYS A 119 -19.14 -15.29 -0.86
C CYS A 119 -18.14 -14.12 -0.78
N LEU A 120 -17.95 -13.37 -1.87
CA LEU A 120 -17.05 -12.21 -1.90
C LEU A 120 -17.48 -11.09 -0.95
N GLU A 121 -18.78 -10.79 -0.90
CA GLU A 121 -19.30 -9.81 0.04
C GLU A 121 -19.02 -10.22 1.49
N SER A 122 -19.23 -11.50 1.84
CA SER A 122 -18.90 -12.01 3.18
C SER A 122 -17.40 -12.01 3.48
N ALA A 123 -16.56 -12.20 2.47
CA ALA A 123 -15.11 -12.23 2.62
C ALA A 123 -14.51 -10.83 2.84
N LYS A 124 -15.18 -9.77 2.38
CA LYS A 124 -14.69 -8.39 2.47
C LYS A 124 -14.42 -7.95 3.90
N GLU A 125 -15.35 -8.21 4.82
CA GLU A 125 -15.19 -7.86 6.24
C GLU A 125 -14.03 -8.65 6.88
N ALA A 126 -13.92 -9.94 6.55
CA ALA A 126 -12.81 -10.77 7.01
C ALA A 126 -11.46 -10.25 6.49
N CYS A 127 -11.40 -9.76 5.24
CA CYS A 127 -10.20 -9.17 4.67
C CYS A 127 -9.82 -7.84 5.32
N ILE A 128 -10.79 -6.97 5.65
CA ILE A 128 -10.54 -5.73 6.41
C ILE A 128 -9.97 -6.05 7.79
N LYS A 129 -10.56 -7.02 8.48
CA LYS A 129 -10.08 -7.45 9.80
C LYS A 129 -8.67 -8.03 9.71
N PHE A 130 -8.43 -8.88 8.71
CA PHE A 130 -7.13 -9.50 8.47
C PHE A 130 -6.04 -8.45 8.20
N SER A 131 -6.29 -7.49 7.30
CA SER A 131 -5.29 -6.46 6.96
C SER A 131 -4.91 -5.64 8.18
N LYS A 132 -5.89 -5.13 8.95
CA LYS A 132 -5.65 -4.36 10.18
C LYS A 132 -4.84 -5.14 11.22
N GLN A 133 -5.22 -6.40 11.47
CA GLN A 133 -4.52 -7.26 12.43
C GLN A 133 -3.07 -7.54 12.02
N LYS A 134 -2.80 -7.67 10.71
CA LYS A 134 -1.46 -7.91 10.19
C LYS A 134 -0.60 -6.63 10.17
N CYS A 135 -1.21 -5.45 10.05
CA CYS A 135 -0.51 -4.18 10.18
C CYS A 135 -0.14 -3.83 11.63
N ASP A 136 -0.89 -4.32 12.63
CA ASP A 136 -0.68 -3.94 14.04
C ASP A 136 0.75 -4.19 14.51
N ALA A 137 1.21 -5.45 14.50
CA ALA A 137 2.54 -5.81 15.01
C ALA A 137 3.72 -5.03 14.36
N PRO A 138 3.84 -4.92 13.02
CA PRO A 138 4.98 -4.23 12.40
C PRO A 138 4.98 -2.70 12.52
N PHE A 139 3.85 -2.07 12.82
CA PHE A 139 3.72 -0.61 12.84
C PHE A 139 3.40 0.00 14.21
N ARG A 140 2.74 -0.74 15.10
CA ARG A 140 2.41 -0.24 16.44
C ARG A 140 3.65 0.09 17.26
N ASP A 141 4.65 -0.78 17.24
CA ASP A 141 5.94 -0.55 17.91
C ASP A 141 6.98 0.13 17.01
N ALA A 142 6.63 0.46 15.76
CA ALA A 142 7.54 1.17 14.88
C ALA A 142 7.83 2.57 15.43
N ARG A 143 9.11 2.97 15.35
CA ARG A 143 9.54 4.29 15.80
C ARG A 143 9.24 5.34 14.75
N ILE A 144 8.94 6.54 15.20
CA ILE A 144 8.75 7.73 14.37
C ILE A 144 9.66 8.81 14.94
N ALA A 145 10.45 9.46 14.10
CA ALA A 145 11.34 10.53 14.54
C ALA A 145 10.52 11.73 15.04
N SER A 146 11.00 12.37 16.11
CA SER A 146 10.39 13.59 16.63
C SER A 146 10.66 14.78 15.69
N GLU A 147 9.70 15.70 15.63
CA GLU A 147 9.80 16.93 14.84
C GLU A 147 11.02 17.77 15.29
N GLY A 148 11.77 18.33 14.33
CA GLY A 148 12.99 19.11 14.59
C GLY A 148 14.31 18.30 14.71
N LEU A 149 14.27 16.97 14.83
CA LEU A 149 15.51 16.15 14.81
C LEU A 149 16.21 16.21 13.44
N LEU A 150 15.43 16.35 12.36
CA LEU A 150 15.90 16.23 10.98
C LEU A 150 16.29 17.55 10.34
N GLU A 151 15.79 18.65 10.87
CA GLU A 151 16.27 19.99 10.53
C GLU A 151 17.69 20.21 11.05
N ASN A 152 18.07 19.46 12.10
CA ASN A 152 19.34 19.62 12.81
C ASN A 152 20.34 18.47 12.58
N THR A 153 19.99 17.43 11.83
CA THR A 153 20.88 16.30 11.53
C THR A 153 21.02 16.11 10.02
N ASN A 154 22.26 15.96 9.54
CA ASN A 154 22.55 15.66 8.14
C ASN A 154 22.26 14.17 7.86
N PHE A 155 21.00 13.77 7.96
CA PHE A 155 20.58 12.39 7.72
C PHE A 155 20.45 12.13 6.22
N ASP A 156 21.59 11.97 5.54
CA ASP A 156 21.69 11.77 4.08
C ASP A 156 20.85 10.59 3.57
N VAL A 157 20.50 9.64 4.44
CA VAL A 157 19.69 8.44 4.13
C VAL A 157 18.30 8.76 3.58
N TRP A 158 17.66 9.86 4.00
CA TRP A 158 16.35 10.26 3.48
C TRP A 158 16.40 11.22 2.30
N ASN A 159 17.58 11.77 1.99
CA ASN A 159 17.78 12.71 0.89
C ASN A 159 18.22 12.04 -0.42
N ALA A 160 18.54 10.74 -0.40
CA ALA A 160 19.06 9.97 -1.54
C ALA A 160 18.09 9.81 -2.74
N GLY A 161 16.88 10.40 -2.69
CA GLY A 161 15.90 10.38 -3.79
C GLY A 161 15.37 11.77 -4.19
N CYS A 162 15.79 12.85 -3.53
CA CYS A 162 15.35 14.20 -3.87
C CYS A 162 16.27 14.77 -4.96
N ASN A 163 15.98 14.44 -6.22
CA ASN A 163 16.58 15.16 -7.34
C ASN A 163 16.27 16.66 -7.18
N LYS A 164 17.33 17.45 -7.10
CA LYS A 164 17.33 18.90 -6.92
C LYS A 164 16.89 19.61 -8.20
N THR A 165 15.75 19.23 -8.76
CA THR A 165 15.14 19.84 -9.93
C THR A 165 13.62 19.69 -9.81
N ALA A 166 12.97 20.82 -9.52
CA ALA A 166 11.53 21.00 -9.41
C ALA A 166 10.83 20.26 -8.25
N SER A 167 11.05 20.72 -7.02
CA SER A 167 10.05 20.58 -5.96
C SER A 167 9.24 21.88 -5.89
N GLY A 168 8.14 21.93 -6.63
CA GLY A 168 7.01 22.75 -6.17
C GLY A 168 6.60 22.20 -4.79
N PRO A 169 6.15 23.06 -3.85
CA PRO A 169 5.76 22.58 -2.53
C PRO A 169 4.54 21.68 -2.73
N LEU A 170 4.71 20.37 -2.55
CA LEU A 170 3.59 19.46 -2.37
C LEU A 170 2.99 19.82 -1.03
N SER A 171 2.09 20.80 -1.09
CA SER A 171 1.34 21.34 0.03
C SER A 171 0.30 20.29 0.39
N VAL A 172 0.75 19.18 0.98
CA VAL A 172 -0.15 18.24 1.63
C VAL A 172 -0.55 18.89 2.93
N ALA A 173 -1.87 19.03 3.10
CA ALA A 173 -2.50 19.74 4.19
C ALA A 173 -1.82 19.45 5.54
N ASN A 174 -1.41 20.53 6.18
CA ASN A 174 -0.77 20.56 7.48
C ASN A 174 -1.76 20.08 8.55
N SER A 175 -1.88 18.77 8.72
CA SER A 175 -2.52 18.18 9.88
C SER A 175 -1.52 18.29 11.02
N HIS A 176 -1.59 19.40 11.76
CA HIS A 176 -0.87 19.59 13.03
C HIS A 176 -1.35 18.54 14.05
N TYR A 177 -0.83 17.32 13.94
CA TYR A 177 -0.91 16.33 15.00
C TYR A 177 0.14 16.72 16.03
N SER A 178 -0.24 17.62 16.94
CA SER A 178 0.57 18.03 18.08
C SER A 178 0.66 16.86 19.06
N SER A 179 1.46 15.87 18.71
CA SER A 179 1.89 14.82 19.64
C SER A 179 2.73 15.54 20.68
N ASN A 180 2.26 15.61 21.93
CA ASN A 180 2.98 16.26 23.02
C ASN A 180 4.26 15.44 23.24
N PRO A 181 5.44 15.85 22.73
CA PRO A 181 6.63 15.06 22.89
C PRO A 181 6.94 15.18 24.37
N ALA A 182 6.96 14.07 25.10
CA ALA A 182 7.56 14.06 26.41
C ALA A 182 8.95 14.72 26.26
N LEU A 183 9.12 15.84 26.97
CA LEU A 183 10.27 16.73 26.97
C LEU A 183 11.58 15.94 26.68
N GLY A 184 12.12 16.03 25.45
CA GLY A 184 13.44 15.49 25.11
C GLY A 184 13.51 14.13 24.39
N GLY A 185 12.40 13.53 23.96
CA GLY A 185 12.44 12.30 23.14
C GLY A 185 12.86 12.54 21.68
N THR A 186 13.81 11.77 21.15
CA THR A 186 14.24 11.80 19.74
C THR A 186 13.30 11.03 18.81
N ASN A 187 12.48 10.15 19.37
CA ASN A 187 11.48 9.35 18.66
C ASN A 187 10.33 8.93 19.60
N TYR A 188 9.20 8.55 19.01
CA TYR A 188 8.01 8.03 19.68
C TYR A 188 7.47 6.80 18.95
N LYS A 189 6.47 6.09 19.50
CA LYS A 189 5.91 4.86 18.91
C LYS A 189 4.68 5.16 18.06
N GLY A 190 4.43 4.31 17.06
CA GLY A 190 3.18 4.33 16.29
C GLY A 190 1.93 4.15 17.16
N SER A 191 2.00 3.39 18.26
CA SER A 191 0.93 3.27 19.26
C SER A 191 0.47 4.62 19.78
N ASP A 192 1.40 5.54 20.00
CA ASP A 192 1.10 6.84 20.59
C ASP A 192 0.21 7.68 19.64
N LEU A 193 0.33 7.48 18.32
CA LEU A 193 -0.56 8.07 17.32
C LEU A 193 -1.93 7.36 17.28
N LEU A 194 -1.93 6.02 17.29
CA LEU A 194 -3.17 5.24 17.22
C LEU A 194 -4.07 5.51 18.43
N ASP A 195 -3.49 5.55 19.62
CA ASP A 195 -4.21 5.80 20.87
C ASP A 195 -4.75 7.24 20.92
N SER A 196 -4.00 8.20 20.36
CA SER A 196 -4.44 9.60 20.22
C SER A 196 -5.63 9.75 19.27
N LEU A 197 -5.63 9.01 18.14
CA LEU A 197 -6.74 9.00 17.18
C LEU A 197 -8.01 8.40 17.81
N ALA A 198 -7.88 7.26 18.50
CA ALA A 198 -9.01 6.63 19.20
C ALA A 198 -9.64 7.57 20.25
N SER A 199 -8.81 8.35 20.94
CA SER A 199 -9.28 9.33 21.93
C SER A 199 -10.02 10.53 21.32
N GLN A 200 -9.68 10.94 20.10
CA GLN A 200 -10.39 12.01 19.38
C GLN A 200 -11.75 11.56 18.84
N ASP A 201 -11.87 10.32 18.35
CA ASP A 201 -13.15 9.79 17.85
C ASP A 201 -14.19 9.67 18.98
N ASN A 202 -13.75 9.32 20.19
CA ASN A 202 -14.62 9.25 21.36
C ASN A 202 -15.13 10.64 21.80
N SER A 203 -14.28 11.68 21.72
CA SER A 203 -14.66 13.04 22.16
C SER A 203 -15.53 13.82 21.16
N LYS A 204 -15.60 13.39 19.90
CA LYS A 204 -16.54 13.94 18.89
C LYS A 204 -17.92 13.28 18.91
N SER A 205 -18.08 12.20 19.65
CA SER A 205 -19.32 11.40 19.70
C SER A 205 -20.20 11.74 20.90
N GLU A 206 -19.82 12.73 21.73
CA GLU A 206 -20.59 13.30 22.85
C GLU A 206 -21.20 14.67 22.51
#